data_AF-A0A6P1ZUG0-F1
#
_entry.id   AF-A0A6P1ZUG0-F1
#
_cell.length_a   1.000
_cell.length_b   1.000
_cell.length_c   1.000
_cell.angle_alpha   90.00
_cell.angle_beta   90.00
_cell.angle_gamma   90.00
#
_symmetry.space_group_name_H-M   'P 1'
#
loop_
_entity.id
_entity.type
_entity.pdbx_description
1 polymer ?
#
loop_
_entity_poly.entity_id
_entity_poly.type
_entity_poly.pdbx_seq_one_letter_code
_entity_poly.pdbx_strand_id
1 'polypeptide(L)'
;MTLILSLPPELEQYLTQEAQQQGLSVETYTLQLLQKSILQLDKNPFFEETPTEIVIEGINQGIKEALSGKTIPLSQMWEGIDAE
;
A
#
# COMPACT_ATOMS: atom_id res chain seq x y z
N MET A 1 -11.34 -6.16 -18.16
CA MET A 1 -11.35 -6.14 -16.68
C MET A 1 -12.23 -4.98 -16.26
N THR A 2 -13.15 -5.18 -15.33
CA THR A 2 -14.17 -4.17 -14.98
C THR A 2 -14.00 -3.76 -13.53
N LEU A 3 -13.93 -2.46 -13.28
CA LEU A 3 -13.83 -1.88 -11.94
C LEU A 3 -15.16 -1.18 -11.62
N ILE A 4 -15.75 -1.50 -10.47
CA ILE A 4 -16.99 -0.89 -9.98
C ILE A 4 -16.64 -0.08 -8.73
N LEU A 5 -16.98 1.20 -8.74
CA LEU A 5 -16.71 2.14 -7.65
C LEU A 5 -18.05 2.61 -7.08
N SER A 6 -18.20 2.49 -5.76
CA SER A 6 -19.36 3.07 -5.06
C SER A 6 -18.93 4.44 -4.54
N LEU A 7 -19.47 5.50 -5.13
CA LEU A 7 -19.14 6.88 -4.80
C LEU A 7 -20.35 7.58 -4.14
N PRO A 8 -20.12 8.51 -3.20
CA PRO A 8 -21.13 9.47 -2.76
C PRO A 8 -21.70 10.27 -3.95
N PRO A 9 -23.00 10.62 -3.94
CA PRO A 9 -23.65 11.33 -5.05
C PRO A 9 -22.96 12.65 -5.43
N GLU A 10 -22.40 13.35 -4.45
CA GLU A 10 -21.72 14.62 -4.64
C GLU A 10 -20.44 14.45 -5.48
N LEU A 11 -19.71 13.36 -5.26
CA LEU A 11 -18.49 13.05 -6.02
C LEU A 11 -18.80 12.59 -7.44
N GLU A 12 -19.88 11.82 -7.63
CA GLU A 12 -20.33 11.43 -8.97
C GLU A 12 -20.71 12.66 -9.81
N GLN A 13 -21.45 13.61 -9.22
CA GLN A 13 -21.80 14.87 -9.88
C GLN A 13 -20.58 15.70 -10.23
N TYR A 14 -19.63 15.83 -9.29
CA TYR A 14 -18.39 16.56 -9.52
C TYR A 14 -17.59 15.97 -10.68
N LEU A 15 -17.38 14.65 -10.69
CA LEU A 15 -16.64 13.97 -11.76
C LEU A 15 -17.32 14.13 -13.11
N THR A 16 -18.66 14.07 -13.14
CA THR A 16 -19.44 14.27 -14.36
C THR A 16 -19.27 15.70 -14.91
N GLN A 17 -19.35 16.72 -14.05
CA GLN A 17 -19.17 18.12 -14.45
C GLN A 17 -17.76 18.40 -14.96
N GLU A 18 -16.74 17.94 -14.25
CA GLU A 18 -15.33 18.13 -14.64
C GLU A 18 -15.01 17.41 -15.94
N ALA A 19 -15.49 16.18 -16.12
CA ALA A 19 -15.31 15.44 -17.36
C ALA A 19 -15.93 16.19 -18.54
N GLN A 20 -17.14 16.73 -18.38
CA GLN A 20 -17.81 17.54 -19.41
C GLN A 20 -17.02 18.80 -19.76
N GLN A 21 -16.50 19.53 -18.77
CA GLN A 21 -15.66 20.71 -19.00
C GLN A 21 -14.41 20.40 -19.81
N GLN A 22 -13.86 19.19 -19.66
CA GLN A 22 -12.67 18.73 -20.36
C GLN A 22 -12.99 17.97 -21.67
N GLY A 23 -14.28 17.83 -22.03
CA GLY A 23 -14.69 17.08 -23.22
C GLY A 23 -14.42 15.58 -23.12
N LEU A 24 -14.32 15.03 -21.91
CA LEU A 24 -14.04 13.63 -21.63
C LEU A 24 -15.30 12.91 -21.13
N SER A 25 -15.30 11.58 -21.22
CA SER A 25 -16.27 10.75 -20.50
C SER A 25 -15.93 10.70 -19.01
N VAL A 26 -16.94 10.50 -18.17
CA VAL A 26 -16.75 10.40 -16.71
C VAL A 26 -15.80 9.26 -16.35
N GLU A 27 -15.86 8.12 -17.06
CA GLU A 27 -14.97 6.98 -16.84
C GLU A 27 -13.53 7.32 -17.20
N THR A 28 -13.32 8.03 -18.33
CA THR A 28 -11.98 8.42 -18.79
C THR A 28 -11.32 9.36 -17.80
N TYR A 29 -12.06 10.37 -17.35
CA TYR A 29 -11.58 11.34 -16.36
C TYR A 29 -11.29 10.66 -15.01
N THR A 30 -12.18 9.78 -14.56
CA THR A 30 -12.01 9.02 -13.31
C THR A 30 -10.77 8.11 -13.38
N LEU A 31 -10.54 7.42 -14.50
CA LEU A 31 -9.36 6.60 -14.70
C LEU A 31 -8.06 7.41 -14.68
N GLN A 32 -8.04 8.60 -15.29
CA GLN A 32 -6.87 9.48 -15.24
C GLN A 32 -6.55 9.94 -13.81
N LEU A 33 -7.57 10.27 -13.02
CA LEU A 33 -7.40 10.64 -11.61
C LEU A 33 -6.84 9.49 -10.79
N LEU A 34 -7.39 8.28 -10.98
CA LEU A 34 -6.90 7.07 -10.29
C LEU A 34 -5.45 6.77 -10.67
N GLN A 35 -5.12 6.82 -11.96
CA GLN A 35 -3.76 6.62 -12.44
C GLN A 35 -2.79 7.64 -11.85
N LYS A 36 -3.16 8.93 -11.84
CA LYS A 36 -2.35 10.00 -11.26
C LYS A 36 -2.14 9.79 -9.75
N SER A 37 -3.15 9.30 -9.04
CA SER A 37 -3.07 9.05 -7.59
C SER A 37 -2.17 7.86 -7.27
N ILE A 38 -2.29 6.77 -8.03
CA ILE A 38 -1.42 5.58 -7.89
C ILE A 38 0.04 5.95 -8.19
N LEU A 39 0.29 6.68 -9.28
CA LEU A 39 1.64 7.15 -9.64
C LEU A 39 2.23 8.17 -8.65
N GLN A 40 1.40 8.81 -7.83
CA GLN A 40 1.87 9.68 -6.74
C GLN A 40 2.13 8.88 -5.46
N LEU A 41 1.48 7.74 -5.27
CA LEU A 41 1.78 6.81 -4.17
C LEU A 41 3.22 6.28 -4.29
N ASP A 42 3.64 5.93 -5.51
CA ASP A 42 5.01 5.50 -5.84
C ASP A 42 6.07 6.60 -5.61
N LYS A 43 5.65 7.86 -5.48
CA LYS A 43 6.53 9.01 -5.22
C LYS A 43 6.54 9.42 -3.75
N ASN A 44 5.90 8.68 -2.86
CA ASN A 44 5.91 8.98 -1.44
C ASN A 44 7.20 8.41 -0.81
N PRO A 45 8.21 9.22 -0.46
CA PRO A 45 9.45 8.74 0.16
C PRO A 45 9.24 8.22 1.60
N PHE A 46 8.01 8.21 2.10
CA PHE A 46 7.68 7.70 3.43
C PHE A 46 7.61 6.16 3.50
N PHE A 47 7.49 5.50 2.35
CA PHE A 47 7.75 4.06 2.25
C PHE A 47 9.15 3.90 1.66
N GLU A 48 10.18 3.99 2.51
CA GLU A 48 11.42 3.31 2.21
C GLU A 48 11.08 1.81 2.19
N GLU A 49 10.62 1.32 1.04
CA GLU A 49 10.49 -0.11 0.84
C GLU A 49 11.87 -0.69 1.11
N THR A 50 11.97 -1.45 2.19
CA THR A 50 13.19 -2.18 2.52
C THR A 50 13.53 -3.02 1.28
N PRO A 51 14.73 -2.87 0.69
CA PRO A 51 15.11 -3.60 -0.51
C PRO A 51 14.76 -5.08 -0.38
N THR A 52 14.21 -5.67 -1.45
CA THR A 52 13.75 -7.06 -1.47
C THR A 52 14.83 -8.02 -0.98
N GLU A 53 16.10 -7.72 -1.27
CA GLU A 53 17.26 -8.49 -0.82
C GLU A 53 17.35 -8.57 0.71
N ILE A 54 17.09 -7.47 1.43
CA ILE A 54 17.15 -7.41 2.89
C ILE A 54 16.01 -8.23 3.51
N VAL A 55 14.81 -8.16 2.92
CA VAL A 55 13.66 -8.96 3.38
C VAL A 55 13.93 -10.46 3.19
N ILE A 56 14.49 -10.86 2.04
CA ILE A 56 14.84 -12.26 1.76
C ILE A 56 15.94 -12.75 2.72
N GLU A 57 16.95 -11.93 3.00
CA GLU A 57 18.01 -12.27 3.94
C GLU A 57 17.46 -12.53 5.35
N GLY A 58 16.56 -11.66 5.84
CA GLY A 58 15.90 -11.82 7.15
C GLY A 58 15.09 -13.12 7.25
N ILE A 59 14.37 -13.50 6.19
CA ILE A 59 13.60 -14.76 6.16
C ILE A 59 14.53 -15.97 6.21
N ASN A 60 15.59 -15.97 5.39
CA ASN A 60 16.56 -17.06 5.36
C ASN A 60 17.26 -17.23 6.72
N GLN A 61 17.58 -16.13 7.39
CA GLN A 61 18.13 -16.14 8.73
C GLN A 61 17.14 -16.72 9.75
N GLY A 62 15.89 -16.25 9.76
CA GLY A 62 14.86 -16.74 10.67
C GLY A 62 14.60 -18.25 10.53
N ILE A 63 14.59 -18.76 9.30
CA ILE A 63 14.48 -20.21 9.05
C ILE A 63 15.70 -20.96 9.61
N LYS A 64 16.92 -20.44 9.41
CA LYS A 64 18.15 -21.05 9.94
C LYS A 64 18.17 -21.07 11.47
N GLU A 65 17.69 -20.02 12.11
CA GLU A 65 17.58 -19.93 13.57
C GLU A 65 16.52 -20.89 14.11
N ALA A 66 15.35 -20.97 13.47
CA ALA A 66 14.30 -21.94 13.81
C ALA A 66 14.79 -23.39 13.69
N LEU A 67 15.45 -23.74 12.58
CA LEU A 67 15.99 -25.09 12.35
C LEU A 67 17.13 -25.45 13.31
N SER A 68 17.88 -24.46 13.79
CA SER A 68 18.95 -24.66 14.78
C SER A 68 18.47 -24.61 16.23
N GLY A 69 17.17 -24.43 16.46
CA GLY A 69 16.58 -24.33 17.80
C GLY A 69 16.92 -23.02 18.54
N LYS A 70 17.46 -22.02 17.85
CA LYS A 70 17.81 -20.70 18.39
C LYS A 70 16.60 -19.78 18.33
N THR A 71 15.53 -20.15 19.02
CA THR A 71 14.28 -19.37 19.07
C THR A 71 13.94 -19.02 20.51
N ILE A 72 13.34 -17.85 20.72
CA ILE A 72 12.74 -17.48 22.00
C ILE A 72 11.20 -17.52 21.88
N PRO A 73 10.47 -17.96 22.91
CA PRO A 73 9.01 -17.86 22.93
C PRO A 73 8.56 -16.41 22.78
N LEU A 74 7.46 -16.18 22.06
CA LEU A 74 6.91 -14.84 21.83
C LEU A 74 6.60 -14.09 23.14
N SER A 75 6.18 -14.80 24.19
CA SER A 75 5.96 -14.21 25.51
C SER A 75 7.23 -13.63 26.13
N GLN A 76 8.40 -14.18 25.80
CA GLN A 76 9.69 -13.75 26.32
C GLN A 76 10.34 -12.65 25.47
N MET A 77 9.85 -12.38 24.25
CA MET A 77 10.37 -11.29 23.41
C MET A 77 10.12 -9.91 24.01
N TRP A 78 9.05 -9.77 24.81
CA TRP A 78 8.67 -8.53 25.46
C TRP A 78 9.37 -8.32 26.81
N GLU A 79 10.10 -9.32 27.31
CA GLU A 79 10.86 -9.20 28.55
C GLU A 79 12.04 -8.22 28.35
N GLY A 80 11.98 -7.05 28.98
CA GLY A 80 13.04 -6.04 28.93
C GLY A 80 12.94 -5.02 27.79
N ILE A 81 11.91 -5.10 26.94
CA ILE A 81 11.51 -3.98 26.09
C ILE A 81 10.56 -3.12 26.93
N ASP A 82 11.03 -1.94 27.32
CA ASP A 82 10.18 -0.97 28.02
C ASP A 82 9.15 -0.44 27.02
N ALA A 83 7.87 -0.52 27.37
CA ALA A 83 6.76 -0.10 26.50
C ALA A 83 6.41 1.39 26.69
N GLU A 84 7.28 2.15 27.38
CA GLU A 84 7.11 3.56 27.74
C GLU A 84 7.63 4.54 26.66
#